data_AF-A0A7J4G1W9-F1
#
_entry.id   AF-A0A7J4G1W9-F1
#
_cell.length_a   1.000
_cell.length_b   1.000
_cell.length_c   1.000
_cell.angle_alpha   90.00
_cell.angle_beta   90.00
_cell.angle_gamma   90.00
#
_symmetry.space_group_name_H-M   'P 1'
#
loop_
_entity.id
_entity.type
_entity.pdbx_description
1 polymer ?
#
loop_
_entity_poly.entity_id
_entity_poly.type
_entity_poly.pdbx_seq_one_letter_code
_entity_poly.pdbx_strand_id
1 'polypeptide(L)'
;MVKRTNNEELTFYETDKIEVLKFGFISIFYIIGFFVLYLGKLNLNLSIYYQSIFFELFISKIQNLSISEFFLTYFHTILYLILALICFSFGLTFLAVKKLGNIKYFFILIFLPFGILFNYSILFIFFSIGLYLASLLVISFGDAYEKELRKWKTFRVGSNATTKTLFVLFLFVLIGSFISFYFNNSYKENFINSTISSLENIVLTEVKNFSTKNTTEILNTQMEIVRSIYPNLTEEQYREIENNIKAYLPNTSVQYLSSEIRDKLENSLIIKSLLIWFPFFMSISIWLFLEFLRIFLLSPISGVFSFLFYKLKV
;
A
#
# COMPACT_ATOMS: atom_id res chain seq x y z
N MET A 1 -34.51 -15.28 49.22
CA MET A 1 -33.04 -15.10 49.26
C MET A 1 -32.41 -16.47 49.12
N VAL A 2 -32.15 -16.90 47.89
CA VAL A 2 -31.45 -18.17 47.64
C VAL A 2 -29.98 -17.93 47.96
N LYS A 3 -29.46 -18.62 48.98
CA LYS A 3 -28.02 -18.67 49.30
C LYS A 3 -27.33 -19.27 48.08
N ARG A 4 -26.73 -18.43 47.22
CA ARG A 4 -25.73 -18.92 46.25
C ARG A 4 -24.64 -19.58 47.07
N THR A 5 -24.42 -20.86 46.83
CA THR A 5 -23.38 -21.64 47.49
C THR A 5 -22.02 -21.09 47.07
N ASN A 6 -21.08 -20.89 48.01
CA ASN A 6 -19.75 -20.33 47.81
C ASN A 6 -18.98 -20.88 46.58
N ASN A 7 -19.29 -22.09 46.12
CA ASN A 7 -18.70 -22.68 44.90
C ASN A 7 -19.13 -21.99 43.60
N GLU A 8 -20.38 -21.50 43.49
CA GLU A 8 -20.85 -20.81 42.28
C GLU A 8 -20.19 -19.43 42.14
N GLU A 9 -20.00 -18.72 43.26
CA GLU A 9 -19.28 -17.45 43.28
C GLU A 9 -17.81 -17.64 42.89
N LEU A 10 -17.13 -18.67 43.41
CA LEU A 10 -15.76 -19.01 43.02
C LEU A 10 -15.61 -19.31 41.52
N THR A 11 -16.53 -20.09 40.93
CA THR A 11 -16.49 -20.38 39.48
C THR A 11 -16.75 -19.14 38.63
N PHE A 12 -17.60 -18.22 39.09
CA PHE A 12 -17.90 -16.97 38.38
C PHE A 12 -16.70 -16.01 38.36
N TYR A 13 -16.02 -15.87 39.50
CA TYR A 13 -14.80 -15.05 39.58
C TYR A 13 -13.66 -15.59 38.72
N GLU A 14 -13.51 -16.92 38.61
CA GLU A 14 -12.49 -17.53 37.75
C GLU A 14 -12.78 -17.32 36.26
N THR A 15 -14.05 -17.41 35.83
CA THR A 15 -14.42 -17.17 34.43
C THR A 15 -14.17 -15.72 34.01
N ASP A 16 -14.52 -14.75 34.86
CA ASP A 16 -14.31 -13.33 34.57
C ASP A 16 -12.82 -12.99 34.48
N LYS A 17 -12.00 -13.56 35.38
CA LYS A 17 -10.54 -13.38 35.35
C LYS A 17 -9.92 -13.91 34.05
N ILE A 18 -10.38 -15.05 33.55
CA ILE A 18 -9.91 -15.63 32.28
C ILE A 18 -10.33 -14.75 31.09
N GLU A 19 -11.55 -14.22 31.08
CA GLU A 19 -11.98 -13.30 30.00
C GLU A 19 -11.15 -12.02 29.98
N VAL A 20 -10.87 -11.43 31.15
CA VAL A 20 -10.02 -10.23 31.25
C VAL A 20 -8.59 -10.52 30.76
N LEU A 21 -8.03 -11.68 31.08
CA LEU A 21 -6.71 -12.09 30.58
C LEU A 21 -6.69 -12.26 29.06
N LYS A 22 -7.72 -12.93 28.49
CA LYS A 22 -7.88 -13.06 27.04
C LYS A 22 -8.00 -11.69 26.36
N PHE A 23 -8.79 -10.79 26.94
CA PHE A 23 -8.94 -9.42 26.46
C PHE A 23 -7.61 -8.67 26.51
N GLY A 24 -6.89 -8.70 27.64
CA GLY A 24 -5.58 -8.07 27.77
C GLY A 24 -4.58 -8.59 26.74
N PHE A 25 -4.50 -9.91 26.57
CA PHE A 25 -3.62 -10.56 25.60
C PHE A 25 -3.86 -10.06 24.17
N ILE A 26 -5.09 -10.08 23.69
CA ILE A 26 -5.39 -9.64 22.33
C ILE A 26 -5.25 -8.13 22.14
N SER A 27 -5.54 -7.35 23.18
CA SER A 27 -5.36 -5.89 23.17
C SER A 27 -3.90 -5.51 22.88
N ILE A 28 -2.96 -6.25 23.46
CA ILE A 28 -1.52 -6.07 23.20
C ILE A 28 -1.21 -6.26 21.71
N PHE A 29 -1.77 -7.28 21.05
CA PHE A 29 -1.55 -7.50 19.62
C PHE A 29 -2.13 -6.39 18.74
N TYR A 30 -3.30 -5.87 19.09
CA TYR A 30 -3.86 -4.71 18.38
C TYR A 30 -3.02 -3.45 18.59
N ILE A 31 -2.56 -3.20 19.82
CA ILE A 31 -1.64 -2.11 20.14
C ILE A 31 -0.35 -2.22 19.31
N ILE A 32 0.25 -3.40 19.25
CA ILE A 32 1.44 -3.67 18.42
C ILE A 32 1.12 -3.38 16.94
N GLY A 33 -0.03 -3.87 16.44
CA GLY A 33 -0.45 -3.62 15.06
C GLY A 33 -0.55 -2.13 14.73
N PHE A 34 -1.16 -1.32 15.60
CA PHE A 34 -1.22 0.13 15.40
C PHE A 34 0.14 0.80 15.49
N PHE A 35 1.02 0.36 16.41
CA PHE A 35 2.36 0.91 16.51
C PHE A 35 3.19 0.60 15.27
N VAL A 36 3.08 -0.62 14.72
CA VAL A 36 3.72 -1.02 13.46
C VAL A 36 3.20 -0.18 12.29
N LEU A 37 1.88 0.09 12.21
CA LEU A 37 1.33 1.02 11.20
C LEU A 37 1.90 2.43 11.34
N TYR A 38 2.01 2.93 12.58
CA TYR A 38 2.53 4.26 12.87
C TYR A 38 4.00 4.39 12.46
N LEU A 39 4.84 3.39 12.79
CA LEU A 39 6.24 3.33 12.37
C LEU A 39 6.40 3.30 10.84
N GLY A 40 5.47 2.64 10.15
CA GLY A 40 5.41 2.64 8.68
C GLY A 40 5.11 4.00 8.07
N LYS A 41 4.73 5.02 8.85
CA LYS A 41 4.32 6.36 8.39
C LYS A 41 3.31 6.34 7.23
N LEU A 42 2.43 5.33 7.25
CA LEU A 42 1.43 5.12 6.20
C LEU A 42 0.47 6.30 6.16
N ASN A 43 0.51 7.05 5.07
CA ASN A 43 -0.44 8.11 4.79
C ASN A 43 -0.90 8.03 3.32
N LEU A 44 -1.99 8.73 3.01
CA LEU A 44 -2.54 8.74 1.65
C LEU A 44 -1.61 9.48 0.66
N ASN A 45 -0.81 10.45 1.12
CA ASN A 45 0.20 11.11 0.27
C ASN A 45 1.21 10.12 -0.30
N LEU A 46 1.68 9.19 0.53
CA LEU A 46 2.62 8.15 0.14
C LEU A 46 1.97 7.15 -0.83
N SER A 47 0.67 6.88 -0.68
CA SER A 47 -0.08 6.03 -1.61
C SER A 47 -0.17 6.67 -3.00
N ILE A 48 -0.41 7.98 -3.07
CA ILE A 48 -0.39 8.77 -4.30
C ILE A 48 1.00 8.73 -4.95
N TYR A 49 2.03 8.95 -4.14
CA TYR A 49 3.42 8.94 -4.57
C TYR A 49 3.84 7.57 -5.14
N TYR A 50 3.48 6.45 -4.48
CA TYR A 50 3.78 5.12 -5.01
C TYR A 50 3.08 4.83 -6.32
N GLN A 51 1.86 5.33 -6.51
CA GLN A 51 1.17 5.16 -7.78
C GLN A 51 1.81 5.99 -8.90
N SER A 52 2.25 7.22 -8.63
CA SER A 52 2.97 8.01 -9.64
C SER A 52 4.31 7.37 -10.01
N ILE A 53 5.05 6.85 -9.02
CA ILE A 53 6.27 6.08 -9.27
C ILE A 53 5.97 4.83 -10.07
N PHE A 54 4.88 4.11 -9.78
CA PHE A 54 4.51 2.93 -10.56
C PHE A 54 4.26 3.28 -12.03
N PHE A 55 3.59 4.41 -12.32
CA PHE A 55 3.45 4.90 -13.69
C PHE A 55 4.81 5.28 -14.31
N GLU A 56 5.67 5.97 -13.56
CA GLU A 56 7.01 6.32 -13.99
C GLU A 56 7.82 5.07 -14.34
N LEU A 57 7.80 4.02 -13.53
CA LEU A 57 8.52 2.76 -13.75
C LEU A 57 7.92 1.89 -14.87
N PHE A 58 6.62 1.98 -15.10
CA PHE A 58 5.98 1.22 -16.18
C PHE A 58 6.32 1.82 -17.55
N ILE A 59 6.47 3.15 -17.60
CA ILE A 59 6.71 3.88 -18.84
C ILE A 59 8.21 4.11 -19.08
N SER A 60 8.96 4.53 -18.06
CA SER A 60 10.42 4.53 -18.11
C SER A 60 10.91 3.11 -17.93
N LYS A 61 11.51 2.51 -18.96
CA LYS A 61 12.23 1.24 -18.79
C LYS A 61 13.18 1.42 -17.61
N ILE A 62 13.05 0.57 -16.60
CA ILE A 62 13.95 0.45 -15.43
C ILE A 62 15.39 0.56 -15.94
N GLN A 63 16.00 1.74 -15.87
CA GLN A 63 17.30 1.95 -16.49
C GLN A 63 18.44 2.27 -15.53
N ASN A 64 18.22 2.58 -14.24
CA ASN A 64 19.35 2.96 -13.38
C ASN A 64 19.28 2.57 -11.88
N LEU A 65 18.37 1.70 -11.44
CA LEU A 65 18.32 1.26 -10.03
C LEU A 65 18.58 -0.25 -9.91
N SER A 66 19.43 -0.64 -8.95
CA SER A 66 19.56 -2.05 -8.59
C SER A 66 18.23 -2.55 -8.02
N ILE A 67 17.88 -3.80 -8.31
CA ILE A 67 16.62 -4.41 -7.85
C ILE A 67 16.51 -4.31 -6.31
N SER A 68 17.61 -4.47 -5.58
CA SER A 68 17.65 -4.38 -4.12
C SER A 68 17.36 -2.97 -3.58
N GLU A 69 17.93 -1.92 -4.18
CA GLU A 69 17.68 -0.54 -3.76
C GLU A 69 16.24 -0.13 -4.07
N PHE A 70 15.73 -0.57 -5.22
CA PHE A 70 14.32 -0.42 -5.57
C PHE A 70 13.40 -1.06 -4.52
N PHE A 71 13.64 -2.31 -4.16
CA PHE A 71 12.82 -3.01 -3.17
C PHE A 71 12.90 -2.34 -1.78
N LEU A 72 14.10 -2.03 -1.28
CA LEU A 72 14.23 -1.43 0.05
C LEU A 72 13.63 -0.03 0.14
N THR A 73 13.76 0.77 -0.92
CA THR A 73 13.25 2.14 -0.93
C THR A 73 11.73 2.17 -1.00
N TYR A 74 11.12 1.36 -1.89
CA TYR A 74 9.69 1.44 -2.17
C TYR A 74 8.84 0.41 -1.40
N PHE A 75 9.37 -0.75 -1.04
CA PHE A 75 8.58 -1.78 -0.33
C PHE A 75 8.65 -1.68 1.19
N HIS A 76 9.56 -0.91 1.80
CA HIS A 76 9.67 -0.89 3.27
C HIS A 76 8.34 -0.50 3.95
N THR A 77 7.65 0.52 3.45
CA THR A 77 6.35 0.95 3.99
C THR A 77 5.26 -0.11 3.76
N ILE A 78 5.29 -0.79 2.61
CA ILE A 78 4.39 -1.91 2.31
C ILE A 78 4.65 -3.08 3.27
N LEU A 79 5.90 -3.33 3.65
CA LEU A 79 6.24 -4.36 4.64
C LEU A 79 5.67 -4.02 6.03
N TYR A 80 5.75 -2.77 6.47
CA TYR A 80 5.10 -2.34 7.73
C TYR A 80 3.57 -2.53 7.67
N LEU A 81 2.93 -2.21 6.55
CA LEU A 81 1.51 -2.47 6.35
C LEU A 81 1.19 -3.97 6.47
N ILE A 82 1.97 -4.81 5.79
CA ILE A 82 1.81 -6.27 5.83
C ILE A 82 1.97 -6.80 7.26
N LEU A 83 3.02 -6.39 7.97
CA LEU A 83 3.28 -6.81 9.35
C LEU A 83 2.15 -6.41 10.29
N ALA A 84 1.64 -5.18 10.17
CA ALA A 84 0.50 -4.74 10.97
C ALA A 84 -0.77 -5.55 10.66
N LEU A 85 -1.05 -5.81 9.38
CA LEU A 85 -2.18 -6.65 8.99
C LEU A 85 -2.06 -8.08 9.54
N ILE A 86 -0.85 -8.64 9.62
CA ILE A 86 -0.62 -9.93 10.28
C ILE A 86 -0.97 -9.85 11.78
N CYS A 87 -0.58 -8.78 12.48
CA CYS A 87 -0.95 -8.58 13.89
C CYS A 87 -2.47 -8.49 14.09
N PHE A 88 -3.17 -7.73 13.24
CA PHE A 88 -4.64 -7.66 13.29
C PHE A 88 -5.28 -9.01 12.96
N SER A 89 -4.75 -9.72 11.96
CA SER A 89 -5.21 -11.06 11.57
C SER A 89 -5.04 -12.08 12.69
N PHE A 90 -3.94 -12.00 13.44
CA PHE A 90 -3.70 -12.82 14.64
C PHE A 90 -4.78 -12.56 15.69
N GLY A 91 -5.06 -11.29 16.00
CA GLY A 91 -6.11 -10.91 16.95
C GLY A 91 -7.48 -11.43 16.51
N LEU A 92 -7.90 -11.13 15.27
CA LEU A 92 -9.18 -11.60 14.73
C LEU A 92 -9.30 -13.13 14.78
N THR A 93 -8.23 -13.85 14.46
CA THR A 93 -8.21 -15.32 14.52
C THR A 93 -8.35 -15.83 15.96
N PHE A 94 -7.69 -15.19 16.92
CA PHE A 94 -7.82 -15.54 18.32
C PHE A 94 -9.27 -15.35 18.81
N LEU A 95 -9.92 -14.25 18.42
CA LEU A 95 -11.35 -14.02 18.71
C LEU A 95 -12.26 -15.08 18.09
N ALA A 96 -11.97 -15.49 16.85
CA ALA A 96 -12.74 -16.52 16.15
C ALA A 96 -12.73 -17.87 16.92
N VAL A 97 -11.60 -18.21 17.54
CA VAL A 97 -11.38 -19.52 18.18
C VAL A 97 -11.72 -19.51 19.67
N LYS A 98 -11.17 -18.56 20.43
CA LYS A 98 -11.21 -18.56 21.91
C LYS A 98 -12.41 -17.81 22.49
N LYS A 99 -13.03 -16.96 21.66
CA LYS A 99 -14.23 -16.16 21.93
C LYS A 99 -14.06 -15.22 23.11
N LEU A 100 -14.79 -14.12 23.07
CA LEU A 100 -14.88 -13.16 24.17
C LEU A 100 -16.36 -12.88 24.41
N GLY A 101 -16.75 -12.89 25.68
CA GLY A 101 -18.10 -12.55 26.14
C GLY A 101 -18.40 -11.06 25.96
N ASN A 102 -18.97 -10.44 26.99
CA ASN A 102 -19.40 -9.04 26.90
C ASN A 102 -18.23 -8.04 26.90
N ILE A 103 -17.04 -8.46 27.35
CA ILE A 103 -15.86 -7.58 27.44
C ILE A 103 -15.39 -7.11 26.04
N LYS A 104 -15.79 -7.80 24.96
CA LYS A 104 -15.44 -7.40 23.58
C LYS A 104 -15.87 -5.98 23.21
N TYR A 105 -16.93 -5.43 23.82
CA TYR A 105 -17.36 -4.05 23.53
C TYR A 105 -16.35 -3.00 24.00
N PHE A 106 -15.46 -3.35 24.95
CA PHE A 106 -14.38 -2.47 25.40
C PHE A 106 -13.23 -2.31 24.40
N PHE A 107 -13.22 -3.03 23.26
CA PHE A 107 -12.24 -2.78 22.20
C PHE A 107 -12.25 -1.33 21.69
N ILE A 108 -13.38 -0.63 21.81
CA ILE A 108 -13.45 0.80 21.47
C ILE A 108 -12.49 1.66 22.31
N LEU A 109 -12.26 1.29 23.58
CA LEU A 109 -11.31 1.98 24.46
C LEU A 109 -9.86 1.78 24.04
N ILE A 110 -9.58 0.73 23.26
CA ILE A 110 -8.24 0.48 22.71
C ILE A 110 -8.08 1.22 21.40
N PHE A 111 -9.09 1.22 20.52
CA PHE A 111 -8.93 1.76 19.18
C PHE A 111 -9.00 3.29 19.15
N LEU A 112 -9.86 3.90 19.97
CA LEU A 112 -10.09 5.34 19.95
C LEU A 112 -8.83 6.16 20.32
N PRO A 113 -8.08 5.83 21.40
CA PRO A 113 -6.88 6.59 21.77
C PRO A 113 -5.77 6.57 20.73
N PHE A 114 -5.69 5.52 19.91
CA PHE A 114 -4.71 5.46 18.81
C PHE A 114 -4.98 6.50 17.73
N GLY A 115 -6.16 7.10 17.68
CA GLY A 115 -6.45 8.22 16.79
C GLY A 115 -5.51 9.40 16.99
N ILE A 116 -4.97 9.59 18.20
CA ILE A 116 -3.96 10.62 18.47
C ILE A 116 -2.71 10.41 17.62
N LEU A 117 -2.24 9.16 17.46
CA LEU A 117 -1.04 8.85 16.66
C LEU A 117 -1.24 9.11 15.17
N PHE A 118 -2.48 9.05 14.69
CA PHE A 118 -2.83 9.24 13.28
C PHE A 118 -3.56 10.57 13.03
N ASN A 119 -3.47 11.53 13.97
CA ASN A 119 -4.13 12.83 13.93
C ASN A 119 -5.64 12.77 13.59
N TYR A 120 -6.30 11.69 14.01
CA TYR A 120 -7.70 11.40 13.68
C TYR A 120 -8.02 11.55 12.19
N SER A 121 -7.10 11.13 11.31
CA SER A 121 -7.35 11.13 9.86
C SER A 121 -8.63 10.35 9.53
N ILE A 122 -9.36 10.81 8.50
CA ILE A 122 -10.62 10.18 8.05
C ILE A 122 -10.38 8.68 7.78
N LEU A 123 -9.28 8.34 7.10
CA LEU A 123 -8.88 6.96 6.86
C LEU A 123 -8.74 6.15 8.16
N PHE A 124 -8.07 6.70 9.18
CA PHE A 124 -7.90 6.03 10.47
C PHE A 124 -9.24 5.80 11.19
N ILE A 125 -10.14 6.79 11.15
CA ILE A 125 -11.47 6.67 11.78
C ILE A 125 -12.23 5.51 11.14
N PHE A 126 -12.28 5.46 9.81
CA PHE A 126 -12.94 4.37 9.10
C PHE A 126 -12.25 3.01 9.32
N PHE A 127 -10.92 2.97 9.31
CA PHE A 127 -10.16 1.76 9.64
C PHE A 127 -10.48 1.25 11.05
N SER A 128 -10.52 2.14 12.05
CA SER A 128 -10.81 1.78 13.45
C SER A 128 -12.24 1.30 13.65
N ILE A 129 -13.21 1.94 13.01
CA ILE A 129 -14.61 1.49 13.00
C ILE A 129 -14.72 0.12 12.33
N GLY A 130 -14.06 -0.05 11.17
CA GLY A 130 -14.00 -1.32 10.46
C GLY A 130 -13.37 -2.43 11.30
N LEU A 131 -12.31 -2.14 12.05
CA LEU A 131 -11.62 -3.11 12.89
C LEU A 131 -12.45 -3.47 14.13
N TYR A 132 -13.16 -2.50 14.70
CA TYR A 132 -14.14 -2.72 15.75
C TYR A 132 -15.26 -3.66 15.30
N LEU A 133 -15.90 -3.36 14.17
CA LEU A 133 -16.96 -4.20 13.62
C LEU A 133 -16.43 -5.59 13.23
N ALA A 134 -15.24 -5.67 12.62
CA ALA A 134 -14.58 -6.94 12.32
C ALA A 134 -14.36 -7.76 13.59
N SER A 135 -13.91 -7.15 14.68
CA SER A 135 -13.68 -7.83 15.97
C SER A 135 -14.97 -8.36 16.60
N LEU A 136 -16.10 -7.68 16.40
CA LEU A 136 -17.40 -8.16 16.87
C LEU A 136 -17.94 -9.30 15.99
N LEU A 137 -17.86 -9.15 14.67
CA LEU A 137 -18.39 -10.11 13.70
C LEU A 137 -17.60 -11.42 13.67
N VAL A 138 -16.28 -11.37 13.92
CA VAL A 138 -15.41 -12.56 13.78
C VAL A 138 -15.77 -13.64 14.79
N ILE A 139 -16.31 -13.26 15.96
CA ILE A 139 -16.77 -14.21 16.99
C ILE A 139 -17.98 -14.99 16.46
N SER A 140 -18.98 -14.29 15.90
CA SER A 140 -20.17 -14.91 15.32
C SER A 140 -19.85 -15.79 14.11
N PHE A 141 -18.95 -15.35 13.23
CA PHE A 141 -18.49 -16.18 12.11
C PHE A 141 -17.68 -17.39 12.59
N GLY A 142 -16.84 -17.22 13.61
CA GLY A 142 -16.12 -18.31 14.26
C GLY A 142 -17.07 -19.40 14.74
N ASP A 143 -18.12 -19.02 15.48
CA ASP A 143 -19.17 -19.95 15.95
C ASP A 143 -19.88 -20.70 14.82
N ALA A 144 -20.24 -19.99 13.76
CA ALA A 144 -20.92 -20.58 12.61
C ALA A 144 -20.03 -21.61 11.90
N TYR A 145 -18.81 -21.20 11.55
CA TYR A 145 -17.85 -22.08 10.88
C TYR A 145 -17.40 -23.25 11.76
N GLU A 146 -17.32 -23.06 13.08
CA GLU A 146 -17.01 -24.11 14.02
C GLU A 146 -18.07 -25.23 14.00
N LYS A 147 -19.34 -24.89 13.78
CA LYS A 147 -20.45 -25.85 13.69
C LYS A 147 -20.57 -26.49 12.30
N GLU A 148 -20.32 -25.73 11.24
CA GLU A 148 -20.50 -26.16 9.86
C GLU A 148 -19.37 -27.08 9.37
N LEU A 149 -18.13 -26.83 9.78
CA LEU A 149 -16.96 -27.50 9.22
C LEU A 149 -16.66 -28.84 9.91
N ARG A 150 -16.79 -29.94 9.16
CA ARG A 150 -16.49 -31.30 9.64
C ARG A 150 -15.02 -31.70 9.53
N LYS A 151 -14.34 -31.41 8.41
CA LYS A 151 -12.92 -31.73 8.19
C LYS A 151 -12.07 -30.46 8.21
N TRP A 152 -10.83 -30.55 8.73
CA TRP A 152 -9.88 -29.44 8.84
C TRP A 152 -10.42 -28.22 9.60
N LYS A 153 -11.37 -28.46 10.50
CA LYS A 153 -12.05 -27.44 11.31
C LYS A 153 -11.05 -26.51 12.01
N THR A 154 -9.99 -27.06 12.57
CA THR A 154 -8.96 -26.31 13.32
C THR A 154 -8.24 -25.26 12.47
N PHE A 155 -8.04 -25.49 11.18
CA PHE A 155 -7.45 -24.51 10.26
C PHE A 155 -8.53 -23.61 9.64
N ARG A 156 -9.64 -24.20 9.19
CA ARG A 156 -10.63 -23.52 8.35
C ARG A 156 -11.49 -22.50 9.12
N VAL A 157 -11.68 -22.67 10.43
CA VAL A 157 -12.44 -21.71 11.26
C VAL A 157 -11.79 -20.32 11.19
N GLY A 158 -10.52 -20.20 11.56
CA GLY A 158 -9.83 -18.90 11.49
C GLY A 158 -9.64 -18.39 10.08
N SER A 159 -9.25 -19.25 9.14
CA SER A 159 -9.11 -18.84 7.73
C SER A 159 -10.40 -18.23 7.19
N ASN A 160 -11.56 -18.88 7.38
CA ASN A 160 -12.82 -18.40 6.82
C ASN A 160 -13.39 -17.20 7.59
N ALA A 161 -13.40 -17.27 8.93
CA ALA A 161 -13.92 -16.19 9.77
C ALA A 161 -13.12 -14.89 9.55
N THR A 162 -11.80 -14.95 9.68
CA THR A 162 -10.92 -13.78 9.54
C THR A 162 -10.99 -13.22 8.11
N THR A 163 -11.08 -14.06 7.07
CA THR A 163 -11.24 -13.58 5.68
C THR A 163 -12.53 -12.78 5.49
N LYS A 164 -13.66 -13.27 6.02
CA LYS A 164 -14.94 -12.55 5.91
C LYS A 164 -14.93 -11.24 6.68
N THR A 165 -14.28 -11.18 7.84
CA THR A 165 -14.20 -9.94 8.61
C THR A 165 -13.18 -8.94 8.05
N LEU A 166 -12.07 -9.42 7.49
CA LEU A 166 -11.10 -8.56 6.80
C LEU A 166 -11.73 -7.92 5.56
N PHE A 167 -12.61 -8.62 4.84
CA PHE A 167 -13.41 -8.00 3.77
C PHE A 167 -14.20 -6.78 4.26
N VAL A 168 -14.89 -6.93 5.40
CA VAL A 168 -15.66 -5.83 6.00
C VAL A 168 -14.72 -4.68 6.40
N LEU A 169 -13.59 -4.97 7.05
CA LEU A 169 -12.58 -3.96 7.36
C LEU A 169 -12.12 -3.22 6.10
N PHE A 170 -11.81 -3.93 5.02
CA PHE A 170 -11.30 -3.33 3.78
C PHE A 170 -12.36 -2.54 3.03
N LEU A 171 -13.66 -2.88 3.15
CA LEU A 171 -14.74 -2.02 2.68
C LEU A 171 -14.78 -0.68 3.43
N PHE A 172 -14.56 -0.68 4.75
CA PHE A 172 -14.44 0.58 5.49
C PHE A 172 -13.21 1.39 5.05
N VAL A 173 -12.06 0.73 4.82
CA VAL A 173 -10.86 1.39 4.27
C VAL A 173 -11.15 2.01 2.91
N LEU A 174 -11.86 1.30 2.02
CA LEU A 174 -12.27 1.80 0.72
C LEU A 174 -13.08 3.08 0.87
N ILE A 175 -14.13 3.08 1.71
CA ILE A 175 -14.98 4.25 1.93
C ILE A 175 -14.18 5.41 2.56
N GLY A 176 -13.37 5.12 3.57
CA GLY A 176 -12.54 6.12 4.23
C GLY A 176 -11.51 6.76 3.29
N SER A 177 -10.90 5.96 2.42
CA SER A 177 -9.97 6.45 1.39
C SER A 177 -10.70 7.31 0.35
N PHE A 178 -11.89 6.90 -0.10
CA PHE A 178 -12.69 7.67 -1.05
C PHE A 178 -13.06 9.05 -0.51
N ILE A 179 -13.60 9.10 0.71
CA ILE A 179 -13.94 10.36 1.38
C ILE A 179 -12.68 11.21 1.56
N SER A 180 -11.57 10.61 1.98
CA SER A 180 -10.31 11.34 2.19
C SER A 180 -9.79 11.98 0.89
N PHE A 181 -9.80 11.24 -0.22
CA PHE A 181 -9.37 11.77 -1.52
C PHE A 181 -10.37 12.77 -2.11
N TYR A 182 -11.66 12.60 -1.84
CA TYR A 182 -12.70 13.49 -2.34
C TYR A 182 -12.66 14.87 -1.69
N PHE A 183 -12.47 14.93 -0.37
CA PHE A 183 -12.51 16.18 0.39
C PHE A 183 -11.15 16.90 0.52
N ASN A 184 -10.03 16.20 0.35
CA ASN A 184 -8.72 16.80 0.53
C ASN A 184 -8.09 17.21 -0.81
N ASN A 185 -8.21 18.50 -1.15
CA ASN A 185 -7.65 19.08 -2.37
C ASN A 185 -6.12 18.91 -2.48
N SER A 186 -5.39 18.83 -1.37
CA SER A 186 -3.94 18.63 -1.40
C SER A 186 -3.55 17.29 -2.04
N TYR A 187 -4.37 16.24 -1.89
CA TYR A 187 -4.13 14.97 -2.56
C TYR A 187 -4.27 15.07 -4.08
N LYS A 188 -5.28 15.83 -4.53
CA LYS A 188 -5.48 16.09 -5.94
C LYS A 188 -4.30 16.86 -6.54
N GLU A 189 -3.85 17.91 -5.87
CA GLU A 189 -2.69 18.70 -6.28
C GLU A 189 -1.40 17.87 -6.30
N ASN A 190 -1.15 17.08 -5.25
CA ASN A 190 0.01 16.20 -5.18
C ASN A 190 0.01 15.18 -6.31
N PHE A 191 -1.16 14.61 -6.65
CA PHE A 191 -1.29 13.69 -7.76
C PHE A 191 -1.04 14.37 -9.11
N ILE A 192 -1.57 15.59 -9.33
CA ILE A 192 -1.30 16.39 -10.54
C ILE A 192 0.20 16.61 -10.68
N ASN A 193 0.82 17.18 -9.66
CA ASN A 193 2.22 17.56 -9.69
C ASN A 193 3.10 16.32 -9.91
N SER A 194 2.81 15.21 -9.23
CA SER A 194 3.57 13.97 -9.38
C SER A 194 3.37 13.35 -10.76
N THR A 195 2.14 13.32 -11.29
CA THR A 195 1.83 12.76 -12.61
C THR A 195 2.44 13.59 -13.72
N ILE A 196 2.30 14.91 -13.65
CA ILE A 196 2.88 15.84 -14.64
C ILE A 196 4.40 15.76 -14.60
N SER A 197 5.02 15.78 -13.42
CA SER A 197 6.48 15.64 -13.30
C SER A 197 6.96 14.29 -13.86
N SER A 198 6.22 13.20 -13.61
CA SER A 198 6.56 11.89 -14.15
C SER A 198 6.46 11.87 -15.68
N LEU A 199 5.39 12.43 -16.25
CA LEU A 199 5.20 12.53 -17.71
C LEU A 199 6.24 13.45 -18.36
N GLU A 200 6.55 14.58 -17.74
CA GLU A 200 7.61 15.49 -18.16
C GLU A 200 8.95 14.74 -18.18
N ASN A 201 9.31 14.05 -17.10
CA ASN A 201 10.53 13.25 -17.04
C ASN A 201 10.59 12.17 -18.12
N ILE A 202 9.49 11.46 -18.38
CA ILE A 202 9.39 10.45 -19.44
C ILE A 202 9.65 11.08 -20.80
N VAL A 203 8.93 12.16 -21.14
CA VAL A 203 9.05 12.81 -22.45
C VAL A 203 10.44 13.41 -22.63
N LEU A 204 10.99 14.07 -21.61
CA LEU A 204 12.35 14.61 -21.67
C LEU A 204 13.39 13.51 -21.83
N THR A 205 13.22 12.36 -21.16
CA THR A 205 14.12 11.21 -21.29
C THR A 205 14.03 10.61 -22.69
N GLU A 206 12.83 10.46 -23.24
CA GLU A 206 12.64 9.92 -24.58
C GLU A 206 13.17 10.89 -25.66
N VAL A 207 12.93 12.20 -25.52
CA VAL A 207 13.50 13.23 -26.40
C VAL A 207 15.02 13.26 -26.32
N LYS A 208 15.60 13.13 -25.12
CA LYS A 208 17.05 12.97 -24.96
C LYS A 208 17.55 11.72 -25.65
N ASN A 209 16.89 10.57 -25.48
CA ASN A 209 17.27 9.32 -26.12
C ASN A 209 17.17 9.39 -27.65
N PHE A 210 16.10 10.00 -28.17
CA PHE A 210 15.87 10.18 -29.60
C PHE A 210 16.87 11.17 -30.20
N SER A 211 17.10 12.30 -29.53
CA SER A 211 18.14 13.26 -29.91
C SER A 211 19.50 12.59 -29.90
N THR A 212 19.89 11.89 -28.84
CA THR A 212 21.21 11.23 -28.75
C THR A 212 21.40 10.18 -29.85
N LYS A 213 20.39 9.35 -30.14
CA LYS A 213 20.42 8.35 -31.22
C LYS A 213 20.52 8.99 -32.61
N ASN A 214 19.65 9.94 -32.94
CA ASN A 214 19.73 10.63 -34.22
C ASN A 214 21.03 11.42 -34.36
N THR A 215 21.50 12.05 -33.28
CA THR A 215 22.74 12.84 -33.28
C THR A 215 23.96 11.94 -33.50
N THR A 216 24.01 10.77 -32.86
CA THR A 216 25.10 9.79 -33.09
C THR A 216 25.00 9.15 -34.47
N GLU A 217 23.80 8.86 -34.98
CA GLU A 217 23.60 8.31 -36.32
C GLU A 217 23.95 9.33 -37.42
N ILE A 218 23.51 10.59 -37.29
CA ILE A 218 23.88 11.71 -38.18
C ILE A 218 25.38 11.97 -38.11
N LEU A 219 25.97 11.99 -36.90
CA LEU A 219 27.41 12.17 -36.71
C LEU A 219 28.18 11.02 -37.37
N ASN A 220 27.79 9.78 -37.16
CA ASN A 220 28.44 8.61 -37.77
C ASN A 220 28.36 8.68 -39.30
N THR A 221 27.18 8.99 -39.84
CA THR A 221 26.97 9.14 -41.28
C THR A 221 27.81 10.27 -41.87
N GLN A 222 27.90 11.42 -41.18
CA GLN A 222 28.75 12.53 -41.62
C GLN A 222 30.24 12.19 -41.51
N MET A 223 30.66 11.48 -40.46
CA MET A 223 32.05 11.05 -40.31
C MET A 223 32.43 10.00 -41.35
N GLU A 224 31.52 9.12 -41.76
CA GLU A 224 31.73 8.21 -42.89
C GLU A 224 31.91 8.97 -44.21
N ILE A 225 31.08 10.00 -44.47
CA ILE A 225 31.23 10.87 -45.64
C ILE A 225 32.58 11.61 -45.60
N VAL A 226 32.96 12.19 -44.47
CA VAL A 226 34.25 12.90 -44.31
C VAL A 226 35.44 11.96 -44.53
N ARG A 227 35.40 10.74 -43.97
CA ARG A 227 36.43 9.71 -44.18
C ARG A 227 36.51 9.26 -45.64
N SER A 228 35.38 9.22 -46.36
CA SER A 228 35.35 8.86 -47.79
C SER A 228 35.91 9.95 -48.71
N ILE A 229 35.67 11.23 -48.39
CA ILE A 229 36.11 12.37 -49.21
C ILE A 229 37.58 12.73 -48.93
N TYR A 230 38.03 12.58 -47.68
CA TYR A 230 39.38 12.94 -47.24
C TYR A 230 40.10 11.76 -46.57
N PRO A 231 40.45 10.68 -47.30
CA PRO A 231 40.99 9.45 -46.71
C PRO A 231 42.41 9.58 -46.10
N ASN A 232 43.12 10.67 -46.39
CA ASN A 232 44.51 10.88 -46.00
C ASN A 232 44.68 11.72 -44.72
N LEU A 233 43.59 12.05 -44.03
CA LEU A 233 43.66 12.79 -42.76
C LEU A 233 44.17 11.88 -41.64
N THR A 234 44.84 12.49 -40.66
CA THR A 234 45.24 11.81 -39.43
C THR A 234 44.04 11.62 -38.50
N GLU A 235 44.06 10.61 -37.62
CA GLU A 235 42.97 10.37 -36.66
C GLU A 235 42.75 11.54 -35.69
N GLU A 236 43.78 12.34 -35.43
CA GLU A 236 43.65 13.57 -34.63
C GLU A 236 42.83 14.65 -35.36
N GLN A 237 43.01 14.79 -36.67
CA GLN A 237 42.23 15.71 -37.49
C GLN A 237 40.77 15.25 -37.65
N TYR A 238 40.52 13.94 -37.76
CA TYR A 238 39.15 13.41 -37.74
C TYR A 238 38.45 13.68 -36.41
N ARG A 239 39.14 13.54 -35.28
CA ARG A 239 38.57 13.87 -33.96
C ARG A 239 38.24 15.34 -33.81
N GLU A 240 39.06 16.23 -34.36
CA GLU A 240 38.80 17.67 -34.33
C GLU A 240 37.55 18.03 -35.17
N ILE A 241 37.41 17.42 -36.35
CA ILE A 241 36.22 17.56 -37.20
C ILE A 241 34.97 17.02 -36.49
N GLU A 242 35.06 15.84 -35.85
CA GLU A 242 33.96 15.25 -35.07
C GLU A 242 33.50 16.17 -33.93
N ASN A 243 34.45 16.77 -33.20
CA ASN A 243 34.16 17.70 -32.11
C ASN A 243 33.52 19.01 -32.61
N ASN A 244 33.97 19.51 -33.77
CA ASN A 244 33.37 20.68 -34.39
C ASN A 244 31.93 20.39 -34.86
N ILE A 245 31.68 19.25 -35.50
CA ILE A 245 30.32 18.84 -35.91
C ILE A 245 29.41 18.68 -34.69
N LYS A 246 29.90 18.07 -33.60
CA LYS A 246 29.17 17.97 -32.32
C LYS A 246 28.82 19.33 -31.73
N ALA A 247 29.67 20.34 -31.88
CA ALA A 247 29.43 21.69 -31.37
C ALA A 247 28.31 22.43 -32.13
N TYR A 248 28.05 22.06 -33.40
CA TYR A 248 26.98 22.65 -34.22
C TYR A 248 25.65 21.88 -34.16
N LEU A 249 25.63 20.68 -33.58
CA LEU A 249 24.39 19.93 -33.39
C LEU A 249 23.53 20.62 -32.32
N PRO A 250 22.24 20.90 -32.60
CA PRO A 250 21.41 21.68 -31.69
C PRO A 250 21.19 20.91 -30.39
N ASN A 251 21.76 21.41 -29.29
CA ASN A 251 21.24 21.16 -27.96
C ASN A 251 19.84 21.79 -27.90
N THR A 252 18.83 21.06 -28.36
CA THR A 252 17.42 21.45 -28.23
C THR A 252 17.21 21.79 -26.75
N SER A 253 16.87 23.04 -26.46
CA SER A 253 16.84 23.58 -25.11
C SER A 253 15.73 22.88 -24.32
N VAL A 254 16.12 21.79 -23.65
CA VAL A 254 15.30 20.87 -22.85
C VAL A 254 14.34 21.61 -21.92
N GLN A 255 14.71 22.81 -21.44
CA GLN A 255 13.89 23.68 -20.60
C GLN A 255 12.64 24.25 -21.29
N TYR A 256 12.71 24.67 -22.56
CA TYR A 256 11.53 25.23 -23.25
C TYR A 256 10.48 24.15 -23.53
N LEU A 257 10.96 22.95 -23.88
CA LEU A 257 10.10 21.79 -24.11
C LEU A 257 9.36 21.39 -22.83
N SER A 258 10.05 21.47 -21.69
CA SER A 258 9.51 21.10 -20.38
C SER A 258 8.35 22.00 -19.95
N SER A 259 8.50 23.32 -20.11
CA SER A 259 7.42 24.28 -19.84
C SER A 259 6.21 24.11 -20.76
N GLU A 260 6.44 23.86 -22.06
CA GLU A 260 5.34 23.69 -23.02
C GLU A 260 4.57 22.38 -22.82
N ILE A 261 5.27 21.30 -22.45
CA ILE A 261 4.65 20.02 -22.09
C ILE A 261 3.77 20.19 -20.85
N ARG A 262 4.30 20.86 -19.83
CA ARG A 262 3.56 21.11 -18.59
C ARG A 262 2.28 21.90 -18.85
N ASP A 263 2.35 23.00 -19.59
CA ASP A 263 1.19 23.82 -19.92
C ASP A 263 0.13 23.04 -20.71
N LYS A 264 0.54 22.19 -21.66
CA LYS A 264 -0.39 21.32 -22.41
C LYS A 264 -1.02 20.24 -21.53
N LEU A 265 -0.26 19.66 -20.59
CA LEU A 265 -0.75 18.64 -19.68
C LEU A 265 -1.74 19.22 -18.66
N GLU A 266 -1.40 20.33 -18.01
CA GLU A 266 -2.27 21.02 -17.04
C GLU A 266 -3.61 21.43 -17.66
N ASN A 267 -3.59 21.84 -18.93
CA ASN A 267 -4.80 22.25 -19.64
C ASN A 267 -5.56 21.12 -20.32
N SER A 268 -5.01 19.90 -20.39
CA SER A 268 -5.64 18.80 -21.12
C SER A 268 -6.97 18.37 -20.49
N LEU A 269 -7.97 18.14 -21.36
CA LEU A 269 -9.27 17.66 -20.93
C LEU A 269 -9.17 16.27 -20.29
N ILE A 270 -8.24 15.43 -20.77
CA ILE A 270 -7.99 14.08 -20.26
C ILE A 270 -7.49 14.13 -18.82
N ILE A 271 -6.51 14.98 -18.49
CA ILE A 271 -6.01 15.12 -17.11
C ILE A 271 -7.12 15.67 -16.21
N LYS A 272 -7.87 16.68 -16.67
CA LYS A 272 -9.01 17.21 -15.93
C LYS A 272 -10.07 16.14 -15.62
N SER A 273 -10.41 15.29 -16.60
CA SER A 273 -11.33 14.16 -16.40
C SER A 273 -10.74 13.10 -15.46
N LEU A 274 -9.46 12.77 -15.59
CA LEU A 274 -8.80 11.80 -14.73
C LEU A 274 -8.78 12.25 -13.27
N LEU A 275 -8.66 13.56 -13.02
CA LEU A 275 -8.72 14.15 -11.69
C LEU A 275 -10.10 14.11 -11.04
N ILE A 276 -11.17 14.10 -11.84
CA ILE A 276 -12.53 13.93 -11.31
C ILE A 276 -12.70 12.49 -10.80
N TRP A 277 -12.17 11.52 -11.53
CA TRP A 277 -12.24 10.10 -11.17
C TRP A 277 -11.10 9.63 -10.24
N PHE A 278 -10.11 10.47 -9.99
CA PHE A 278 -8.95 10.16 -9.15
C PHE A 278 -9.33 9.57 -7.79
N PRO A 279 -10.24 10.18 -6.99
CA PRO A 279 -10.63 9.62 -5.70
C PRO A 279 -11.16 8.18 -5.81
N PHE A 280 -11.88 7.88 -6.88
CA PHE A 280 -12.44 6.55 -7.13
C PHE A 280 -11.35 5.54 -7.49
N PHE A 281 -10.49 5.86 -8.47
CA PHE A 281 -9.43 4.96 -8.91
C PHE A 281 -8.41 4.67 -7.79
N MET A 282 -8.01 5.68 -7.02
CA MET A 282 -7.08 5.49 -5.91
C MET A 282 -7.65 4.55 -4.85
N SER A 283 -8.90 4.79 -4.46
CA SER A 283 -9.56 4.01 -3.40
C SER A 283 -9.74 2.56 -3.81
N ILE A 284 -10.16 2.32 -5.07
CA ILE A 284 -10.29 0.97 -5.61
C ILE A 284 -8.92 0.28 -5.70
N SER A 285 -7.88 0.99 -6.10
CA SER A 285 -6.52 0.41 -6.17
C SER A 285 -6.03 -0.04 -4.80
N ILE A 286 -6.22 0.78 -3.76
CA ILE A 286 -5.92 0.41 -2.36
C ILE A 286 -6.73 -0.82 -1.94
N TRP A 287 -8.03 -0.83 -2.22
CA TRP A 287 -8.91 -1.94 -1.86
C TRP A 287 -8.52 -3.24 -2.56
N LEU A 288 -8.27 -3.21 -3.88
CA LEU A 288 -7.83 -4.39 -4.64
C LEU A 288 -6.49 -4.94 -4.11
N PHE A 289 -5.56 -4.06 -3.76
CA PHE A 289 -4.30 -4.46 -3.15
C PHE A 289 -4.50 -5.16 -1.79
N LEU A 290 -5.38 -4.61 -0.94
CA LEU A 290 -5.72 -5.24 0.35
C LEU A 290 -6.46 -6.57 0.16
N GLU A 291 -7.35 -6.69 -0.82
CA GLU A 291 -8.04 -7.93 -1.17
C GLU A 291 -7.07 -9.01 -1.66
N PHE A 292 -6.07 -8.61 -2.45
CA PHE A 292 -4.98 -9.49 -2.86
C PHE A 292 -4.22 -10.01 -1.63
N LEU A 293 -3.79 -9.13 -0.71
CA LEU A 293 -3.15 -9.54 0.54
C LEU A 293 -4.05 -10.44 1.39
N ARG A 294 -5.35 -10.17 1.43
CA ARG A 294 -6.32 -10.98 2.16
C ARG A 294 -6.31 -12.44 1.70
N ILE A 295 -6.41 -12.64 0.40
CA ILE A 295 -6.58 -13.98 -0.20
C ILE A 295 -5.26 -14.74 -0.18
N PHE A 296 -4.17 -14.10 -0.60
CA PHE A 296 -2.89 -14.78 -0.80
C PHE A 296 -2.08 -14.94 0.49
N LEU A 297 -2.20 -14.01 1.45
CA LEU A 297 -1.34 -13.98 2.63
C LEU A 297 -2.13 -14.17 3.93
N LEU A 298 -3.11 -13.30 4.21
CA LEU A 298 -3.76 -13.25 5.52
C LEU A 298 -4.68 -14.45 5.78
N SER A 299 -5.38 -14.95 4.77
CA SER A 299 -6.22 -16.14 4.88
C SER A 299 -5.42 -17.39 5.28
N PRO A 300 -4.33 -17.77 4.55
CA PRO A 300 -3.48 -18.89 4.96
C PRO A 300 -2.88 -18.71 6.37
N ILE A 301 -2.36 -17.51 6.68
CA ILE A 301 -1.76 -17.22 7.99
C ILE A 301 -2.79 -17.37 9.12
N SER A 302 -4.01 -16.88 8.93
CA SER A 302 -5.10 -17.03 9.89
C SER A 302 -5.47 -18.50 10.10
N GLY A 303 -5.41 -19.32 9.05
CA GLY A 303 -5.60 -20.76 9.19
C GLY A 303 -4.51 -21.41 10.04
N VAL A 304 -3.25 -21.02 9.88
CA VAL A 304 -2.13 -21.51 10.70
C VAL A 304 -2.30 -21.09 12.16
N PHE A 305 -2.63 -19.82 12.42
CA PHE A 305 -2.89 -19.32 13.78
C PHE A 305 -4.05 -20.08 14.44
N SER A 306 -5.14 -20.30 13.72
CA SER A 306 -6.28 -21.07 14.22
C SER A 306 -5.87 -22.49 14.59
N PHE A 307 -5.10 -23.15 13.72
CA PHE A 307 -4.59 -24.50 14.00
C PHE A 307 -3.74 -24.53 15.28
N LEU A 308 -2.86 -23.53 15.47
CA LEU A 308 -2.05 -23.40 16.68
C LEU A 308 -2.92 -23.19 17.93
N PHE A 309 -3.93 -22.32 17.88
CA PHE A 309 -4.81 -22.05 19.03
C PHE A 309 -5.71 -23.23 19.42
N TYR A 310 -6.08 -24.10 18.48
CA TYR A 310 -6.78 -25.34 18.80
C TYR A 310 -5.84 -26.41 19.36
N LYS A 311 -4.58 -26.45 18.92
CA LYS A 311 -3.58 -27.43 19.40
C LYS A 311 -3.03 -27.06 20.78
N LEU A 312 -2.81 -25.77 21.02
CA LEU A 312 -2.48 -25.21 22.32
C LEU A 312 -3.78 -25.18 23.14
N LYS A 313 -3.96 -26.17 24.03
CA LYS A 313 -5.03 -26.18 25.05
C LYS A 313 -4.79 -25.08 26.10
N VAL A 314 -4.66 -23.83 25.66
CA VAL A 314 -4.63 -22.62 26.51
C VAL A 314 -6.06 -22.14 26.73
#